data_AF-A0A372JHJ2-F1
#
_entry.id   AF-A0A372JHJ2-F1
#
_cell.length_a   1.000
_cell.length_b   1.000
_cell.length_c   1.000
_cell.angle_alpha   90.00
_cell.angle_beta   90.00
_cell.angle_gamma   90.00
#
_symmetry.space_group_name_H-M   'P 1'
#
loop_
_entity.id
_entity.type
_entity.pdbx_description
1 polymer ?
#
loop_
_entity_poly.entity_id
_entity_poly.type
_entity_poly.pdbx_seq_one_letter_code
_entity_poly.pdbx_strand_id
1 'polypeptide(L)'
;ARPRPRGPLAGAAVAVVLAALVVGGGLAIPTPTAGRPVTVAVVQGNVPRLGLDFLGQRRAVLDNHVRETRRLAEEVRAGRVPRPELVIWPENASDLDPFTEPDAYQAIDGAVRDIGVPVLVGALVETPDGKRIENRGIVWDPKTGPGNYYVKRHPVPFGEYLPFRDVLTKLIKRFERVPRDFVKGDRSGVMKLGPVTVGDVICFEVAYDKETRDSAPGDVMVVQTNNATYGETSLPPQQIAMSRLRAVEHGRAVLVAATSGISAIVAPDGRMIAESREFVPALQVAAVPARTSRTIADRLGALPEWALTVAALAAVAAALGPARRRRR
;
A
#
# COMPACT_ATOMS: atom_id res chain seq x y z
N ALA A 1 -36.48 38.87 -35.68
CA ALA A 1 -36.59 37.68 -34.81
C ALA A 1 -35.37 37.58 -33.92
N ARG A 2 -35.51 37.60 -32.58
CA ARG A 2 -34.37 37.38 -31.67
C ARG A 2 -33.95 35.91 -31.76
N PRO A 3 -32.66 35.57 -31.97
CA PRO A 3 -32.23 34.18 -32.03
C PRO A 3 -32.50 33.53 -30.66
N ARG A 4 -33.33 32.47 -30.66
CA ARG A 4 -33.55 31.64 -29.47
C ARG A 4 -32.19 31.11 -28.98
N PRO A 5 -31.91 31.14 -27.67
CA PRO A 5 -30.65 30.64 -27.15
C PRO A 5 -30.62 29.12 -27.34
N ARG A 6 -30.02 28.66 -28.44
CA ARG A 6 -29.70 27.23 -28.67
C ARG A 6 -28.57 26.73 -27.75
N GLY A 7 -28.09 27.58 -26.82
CA GLY A 7 -26.88 27.40 -26.02
C GLY A 7 -26.90 26.29 -24.97
N PRO A 8 -27.94 26.11 -24.13
CA PRO A 8 -27.86 25.15 -23.02
C PRO A 8 -28.00 23.69 -23.47
N LEU A 9 -28.86 23.42 -24.47
CA LEU A 9 -29.06 22.06 -24.99
C LEU A 9 -27.87 21.55 -25.80
N ALA A 10 -27.20 22.43 -26.56
CA ALA A 10 -25.98 22.07 -27.29
C ALA A 10 -24.81 21.78 -26.33
N GLY A 11 -24.66 22.57 -25.25
CA GLY A 11 -23.63 22.33 -24.23
C GLY A 11 -23.84 21.02 -23.46
N ALA A 12 -25.09 20.72 -23.09
CA ALA A 12 -25.43 19.45 -22.44
C ALA A 12 -25.14 18.24 -23.35
N ALA A 13 -25.48 18.33 -24.64
CA ALA A 13 -25.20 17.25 -25.59
C ALA A 13 -23.69 16.99 -25.75
N VAL A 14 -22.87 18.04 -25.83
CA VAL A 14 -21.40 17.90 -25.90
C VAL A 14 -20.84 17.27 -24.61
N ALA A 15 -21.33 17.68 -23.44
CA ALA A 15 -20.91 17.09 -22.17
C ALA A 15 -21.25 15.59 -22.07
N VAL A 16 -22.44 15.19 -22.53
CA VAL A 16 -22.86 13.78 -22.57
C VAL A 16 -21.99 12.97 -23.53
N VAL A 17 -21.70 13.50 -24.73
CA VAL A 17 -20.82 12.83 -25.70
C VAL A 17 -19.40 12.67 -25.14
N LEU A 18 -18.85 13.71 -24.50
CA LEU A 18 -17.53 13.62 -23.87
C LEU A 18 -17.51 12.61 -22.73
N ALA A 19 -18.52 12.59 -21.87
CA ALA A 19 -18.64 11.60 -20.81
C ALA A 19 -18.74 10.17 -21.39
N ALA A 20 -19.54 9.97 -22.44
CA ALA A 20 -19.65 8.69 -23.13
C ALA A 20 -18.34 8.26 -23.78
N LEU A 21 -17.56 9.19 -24.36
CA LEU A 21 -16.24 8.89 -24.93
C LEU A 21 -15.21 8.55 -23.87
N VAL A 22 -15.22 9.23 -22.71
CA VAL A 22 -14.33 8.92 -21.59
C VAL A 22 -14.66 7.55 -21.00
N VAL A 23 -15.95 7.28 -20.73
CA VAL A 23 -16.40 5.99 -20.17
C VAL A 23 -16.19 4.86 -21.18
N GLY A 24 -16.65 5.03 -22.42
CA GLY A 24 -16.52 4.04 -23.48
C GLY A 24 -15.07 3.80 -23.90
N GLY A 25 -14.26 4.85 -23.97
CA GLY A 25 -12.82 4.74 -24.19
C GLY A 25 -12.11 4.00 -23.07
N GLY A 26 -12.49 4.24 -21.81
CA GLY A 26 -11.98 3.52 -20.65
C GLY A 26 -12.27 2.01 -20.70
N LEU A 27 -13.48 1.62 -21.12
CA LEU A 27 -13.87 0.21 -21.29
C LEU A 27 -13.08 -0.51 -22.41
N ALA A 28 -12.55 0.23 -23.37
CA ALA A 28 -11.71 -0.31 -24.43
C ALA A 28 -10.22 -0.44 -24.03
N ILE A 29 -9.81 0.09 -22.87
CA ILE A 29 -8.43 -0.02 -22.38
C ILE A 29 -8.20 -1.47 -21.92
N PRO A 30 -7.23 -2.19 -22.51
CA PRO A 30 -6.93 -3.55 -22.08
C PRO A 30 -6.47 -3.57 -20.62
N THR A 31 -6.98 -4.53 -19.85
CA THR A 31 -6.48 -4.88 -18.51
C THR A 31 -5.65 -6.16 -18.62
N PRO A 32 -4.38 -6.07 -19.02
CA PRO A 32 -3.56 -7.25 -19.21
C PRO A 32 -3.29 -7.95 -17.88
N THR A 33 -3.69 -9.21 -17.77
CA THR A 33 -3.55 -10.02 -16.55
C THR A 33 -2.48 -11.11 -16.66
N ALA A 34 -2.00 -11.39 -17.88
CA ALA A 34 -0.99 -12.41 -18.12
C ALA A 34 0.40 -12.03 -17.56
N GLY A 35 1.06 -12.99 -16.95
CA GLY A 35 2.40 -12.88 -16.36
C GLY A 35 2.95 -14.25 -15.97
N ARG A 36 4.22 -14.31 -15.60
CA ARG A 36 4.82 -15.55 -15.06
C ARG A 36 4.13 -15.88 -13.73
N PRO A 37 3.59 -17.08 -13.52
CA PRO A 37 3.00 -17.42 -12.22
C PRO A 37 4.09 -17.43 -11.15
N VAL A 38 3.79 -16.80 -10.01
CA VAL A 38 4.62 -16.77 -8.81
C VAL A 38 3.77 -17.16 -7.62
N THR A 39 4.22 -18.13 -6.83
CA THR A 39 3.53 -18.48 -5.57
C THR A 39 3.95 -17.52 -4.48
N VAL A 40 3.00 -16.84 -3.85
CA VAL A 40 3.26 -15.86 -2.79
C VAL A 40 2.53 -16.28 -1.52
N ALA A 41 3.07 -15.85 -0.37
CA ALA A 41 2.39 -15.98 0.90
C ALA A 41 2.25 -14.62 1.60
N VAL A 42 1.08 -14.35 2.16
CA VAL A 42 0.79 -13.19 3.00
C VAL A 42 0.48 -13.68 4.42
N VAL A 43 1.20 -13.16 5.40
CA VAL A 43 1.07 -13.54 6.81
C VAL A 43 0.39 -12.42 7.59
N GLN A 44 -0.64 -12.78 8.37
CA GLN A 44 -1.32 -11.90 9.32
C GLN A 44 -1.24 -12.53 10.71
N GLY A 45 -0.40 -11.97 11.58
CA GLY A 45 -0.21 -12.47 12.94
C GLY A 45 -1.29 -12.03 13.92
N ASN A 46 -2.00 -10.93 13.64
CA ASN A 46 -2.93 -10.26 14.56
C ASN A 46 -2.24 -9.58 15.76
N VAL A 47 -3.00 -8.77 16.51
CA VAL A 47 -2.61 -8.12 17.77
C VAL A 47 -3.28 -8.80 18.97
N PRO A 48 -2.66 -8.80 20.16
CA PRO A 48 -3.23 -9.43 21.35
C PRO A 48 -4.45 -8.69 21.96
N ARG A 49 -4.56 -7.36 21.78
CA ARG A 49 -5.70 -6.52 22.23
C ARG A 49 -5.89 -5.33 21.29
N LEU A 50 -7.11 -4.80 21.22
CA LEU A 50 -7.44 -3.54 20.51
C LEU A 50 -6.93 -2.32 21.32
N GLY A 51 -6.33 -1.31 20.68
CA GLY A 51 -6.00 -0.02 21.30
C GLY A 51 -4.52 0.39 21.26
N LEU A 52 -4.19 1.53 21.89
CA LEU A 52 -2.89 2.24 21.80
C LEU A 52 -1.86 1.88 22.89
N ASP A 53 -2.08 0.82 23.68
CA ASP A 53 -1.21 0.48 24.82
C ASP A 53 -0.12 -0.53 24.41
N PHE A 54 0.94 -0.03 23.77
CA PHE A 54 1.90 -0.83 22.98
C PHE A 54 3.00 -1.58 23.74
N LEU A 55 3.49 -1.16 24.91
CA LEU A 55 4.83 -1.56 25.39
C LEU A 55 5.00 -3.06 25.73
N GLY A 56 3.99 -3.74 26.28
CA GLY A 56 3.99 -5.20 26.47
C GLY A 56 3.49 -5.98 25.24
N GLN A 57 2.97 -5.28 24.22
CA GLN A 57 2.38 -5.86 23.01
C GLN A 57 3.38 -5.99 21.86
N ARG A 58 4.40 -5.12 21.79
CA ARG A 58 5.40 -5.11 20.71
C ARG A 58 5.99 -6.48 20.42
N ARG A 59 6.41 -7.16 21.49
CA ARG A 59 6.96 -8.51 21.39
C ARG A 59 5.91 -9.53 20.97
N ALA A 60 4.70 -9.44 21.52
CA ALA A 60 3.61 -10.35 21.20
C ALA A 60 3.22 -10.27 19.71
N VAL A 61 3.17 -9.06 19.12
CA VAL A 61 2.91 -8.90 17.68
C VAL A 61 3.99 -9.60 16.87
N LEU A 62 5.27 -9.39 17.18
CA LEU A 62 6.37 -10.11 16.52
C LEU A 62 6.21 -11.63 16.65
N ASP A 63 6.01 -12.12 17.87
CA ASP A 63 5.87 -13.55 18.14
C ASP A 63 4.67 -14.14 17.40
N ASN A 64 3.59 -13.37 17.19
CA ASN A 64 2.45 -13.81 16.39
C ASN A 64 2.82 -14.04 14.93
N HIS A 65 3.54 -13.11 14.29
CA HIS A 65 3.98 -13.24 12.89
C HIS A 65 5.01 -14.36 12.72
N VAL A 66 5.89 -14.52 13.71
CA VAL A 66 6.83 -15.66 13.77
C VAL A 66 6.07 -16.98 13.84
N ARG A 67 5.05 -17.11 14.71
CA ARG A 67 4.26 -18.34 14.83
C ARG A 67 3.51 -18.67 13.54
N GLU A 68 2.84 -17.70 12.92
CA GLU A 68 2.13 -17.95 11.66
C GLU A 68 3.11 -18.30 10.52
N THR A 69 4.30 -17.72 10.49
CA THR A 69 5.32 -18.07 9.50
C THR A 69 5.88 -19.49 9.70
N ARG A 70 6.10 -19.91 10.95
CA ARG A 70 6.48 -21.30 11.27
C ARG A 70 5.37 -22.29 10.91
N ARG A 71 4.12 -21.93 11.19
CA ARG A 71 2.96 -22.72 10.76
C ARG A 71 2.92 -22.85 9.24
N LEU A 72 3.16 -21.78 8.49
CA LEU A 72 3.29 -21.84 7.03
C LEU A 72 4.40 -22.82 6.61
N ALA A 73 5.56 -22.79 7.26
CA ALA A 73 6.66 -23.72 6.99
C ALA A 73 6.26 -25.18 7.23
N GLU A 74 5.52 -25.46 8.31
CA GLU A 74 4.95 -26.79 8.58
C GLU A 74 3.94 -27.22 7.52
N GLU A 75 3.03 -26.34 7.09
CA GLU A 75 2.05 -26.63 6.05
C GLU A 75 2.72 -26.91 4.68
N VAL A 76 3.79 -26.19 4.35
CA VAL A 76 4.62 -26.45 3.16
C VAL A 76 5.33 -27.80 3.26
N ARG A 77 5.99 -28.10 4.39
CA ARG A 77 6.67 -29.39 4.61
C ARG A 77 5.71 -30.57 4.56
N ALA A 78 4.50 -30.39 5.07
CA ALA A 78 3.43 -31.40 5.02
C ALA A 78 2.77 -31.51 3.64
N GLY A 79 3.14 -30.68 2.65
CA GLY A 79 2.54 -30.67 1.32
C GLY A 79 1.09 -30.18 1.27
N ARG A 80 0.59 -29.51 2.32
CA ARG A 80 -0.79 -28.99 2.39
C ARG A 80 -0.96 -27.71 1.57
N VAL A 81 0.10 -26.92 1.43
CA VAL A 81 0.15 -25.72 0.60
C VAL A 81 1.41 -25.74 -0.28
N PRO A 82 1.37 -25.14 -1.48
CA PRO A 82 2.56 -25.05 -2.32
C PRO A 82 3.63 -24.18 -1.64
N ARG A 83 4.91 -24.51 -1.86
CA ARG A 83 6.02 -23.68 -1.38
C ARG A 83 5.98 -22.31 -2.06
N PRO A 84 5.89 -21.20 -1.30
CA PRO A 84 5.94 -19.86 -1.87
C PRO A 84 7.36 -19.51 -2.35
N GLU A 85 7.48 -18.58 -3.30
CA GLU A 85 8.75 -17.96 -3.71
C GLU A 85 9.14 -16.78 -2.80
N LEU A 86 8.17 -16.17 -2.12
CA LEU A 86 8.34 -15.09 -1.15
C LEU A 86 7.20 -15.06 -0.11
N VAL A 87 7.50 -14.52 1.06
CA VAL A 87 6.53 -14.25 2.13
C VAL A 87 6.49 -12.76 2.43
N ILE A 88 5.31 -12.21 2.66
CA ILE A 88 5.12 -10.81 3.06
C ILE A 88 4.61 -10.76 4.50
N TRP A 89 5.30 -9.99 5.34
CA TRP A 89 4.81 -9.58 6.66
C TRP A 89 4.24 -8.16 6.58
N PRO A 90 3.30 -7.79 7.47
CA PRO A 90 2.68 -6.49 7.48
C PRO A 90 3.60 -5.41 8.05
N GLU A 91 3.12 -4.17 8.00
CA GLU A 91 3.74 -3.00 8.65
C GLU A 91 3.77 -3.23 10.17
N ASN A 92 4.84 -2.81 10.85
CA ASN A 92 4.97 -3.03 12.30
C ASN A 92 4.83 -4.50 12.72
N ALA A 93 5.16 -5.47 11.85
CA ALA A 93 5.27 -6.87 12.25
C ALA A 93 6.31 -7.05 13.38
N SER A 94 7.33 -6.19 13.41
CA SER A 94 8.15 -5.95 14.60
C SER A 94 8.17 -4.47 14.99
N ASP A 95 7.68 -4.16 16.19
CA ASP A 95 7.90 -2.86 16.84
C ASP A 95 9.21 -2.82 17.66
N LEU A 96 9.95 -3.93 17.67
CA LEU A 96 11.30 -4.03 18.22
C LEU A 96 12.28 -3.91 17.05
N ASP A 97 13.29 -3.05 17.21
CA ASP A 97 14.30 -2.83 16.17
C ASP A 97 15.22 -4.05 16.08
N PRO A 98 15.18 -4.83 14.98
CA PRO A 98 15.97 -6.05 14.86
C PRO A 98 17.47 -5.79 14.77
N PHE A 99 17.92 -4.57 14.53
CA PHE A 99 19.36 -4.25 14.46
C PHE A 99 19.96 -3.93 15.82
N THR A 100 19.13 -3.55 16.79
CA THR A 100 19.56 -3.20 18.15
C THR A 100 19.05 -4.18 19.21
N GLU A 101 18.02 -4.97 18.91
CA GLU A 101 17.41 -5.96 19.79
C GLU A 101 17.72 -7.41 19.31
N PRO A 102 18.70 -8.11 19.89
CA PRO A 102 19.11 -9.45 19.45
C PRO A 102 17.98 -10.47 19.46
N ASP A 103 17.08 -10.39 20.44
CA ASP A 103 15.97 -11.33 20.56
C ASP A 103 14.93 -11.15 19.44
N ALA A 104 14.78 -9.92 18.92
CA ALA A 104 13.93 -9.65 17.77
C ALA A 104 14.58 -10.17 16.48
N TYR A 105 15.89 -9.91 16.31
CA TYR A 105 16.67 -10.46 15.21
C TYR A 105 16.54 -11.98 15.13
N GLN A 106 16.83 -12.68 16.23
CA GLN A 106 16.83 -14.15 16.27
C GLN A 106 15.44 -14.74 15.98
N ALA A 107 14.38 -14.08 16.46
CA ALA A 107 13.01 -14.52 16.21
C ALA A 107 12.63 -14.41 14.72
N ILE A 108 12.94 -13.26 14.10
CA ILE A 108 12.71 -13.03 12.67
C ILE A 108 13.56 -14.00 11.85
N ASP A 109 14.87 -13.99 12.08
CA ASP A 109 15.83 -14.80 11.34
C ASP A 109 15.53 -16.30 11.44
N GLY A 110 15.14 -16.78 12.62
CA GLY A 110 14.71 -18.16 12.82
C GLY A 110 13.43 -18.51 12.05
N ALA A 111 12.45 -17.60 11.97
CA ALA A 111 11.23 -17.81 11.18
C ALA A 111 11.53 -17.83 9.67
N VAL A 112 12.37 -16.91 9.19
CA VAL A 112 12.78 -16.80 7.78
C VAL A 112 13.58 -18.03 7.35
N ARG A 113 14.50 -18.51 8.21
CA ARG A 113 15.25 -19.76 7.98
C ARG A 113 14.35 -20.99 7.95
N ASP A 114 13.34 -21.05 8.82
CA ASP A 114 12.42 -22.19 8.89
C ASP A 114 11.55 -22.34 7.62
N ILE A 115 10.99 -21.23 7.10
CA ILE A 115 10.28 -21.26 5.81
C ILE A 115 11.25 -21.42 4.62
N GLY A 116 12.49 -20.98 4.78
CA GLY A 116 13.58 -21.20 3.82
C GLY A 116 13.38 -20.46 2.49
N VAL A 117 12.66 -19.34 2.50
CA VAL A 117 12.46 -18.44 1.36
C VAL A 117 12.53 -16.97 1.82
N PRO A 118 12.82 -16.01 0.94
CA PRO A 118 12.92 -14.61 1.33
C PRO A 118 11.61 -14.04 1.86
N VAL A 119 11.71 -13.17 2.87
CA VAL A 119 10.57 -12.52 3.53
C VAL A 119 10.74 -11.01 3.50
N LEU A 120 9.68 -10.27 3.13
CA LEU A 120 9.62 -8.83 3.33
C LEU A 120 9.07 -8.55 4.73
N VAL A 121 9.93 -8.05 5.62
CA VAL A 121 9.65 -7.86 7.05
C VAL A 121 9.37 -6.39 7.33
N GLY A 122 8.16 -6.05 7.80
CA GLY A 122 7.84 -4.71 8.26
C GLY A 122 8.33 -4.50 9.70
N ALA A 123 9.20 -3.52 9.92
CA ALA A 123 9.77 -3.23 11.23
C ALA A 123 9.99 -1.74 11.48
N LEU A 124 9.93 -1.34 12.75
CA LEU A 124 10.41 -0.04 13.19
C LEU A 124 11.91 -0.13 13.49
N VAL A 125 12.69 0.79 12.92
CA VAL A 125 14.14 0.87 13.10
C VAL A 125 14.52 2.26 13.59
N GLU A 126 15.42 2.34 14.56
CA GLU A 126 15.90 3.63 15.04
C GLU A 126 16.86 4.27 14.02
N THR A 127 16.77 5.59 13.86
CA THR A 127 17.78 6.32 13.09
C THR A 127 19.14 6.22 13.79
N PRO A 128 20.27 6.34 13.07
CA PRO A 128 21.60 6.22 13.69
C PRO A 128 21.88 7.18 14.86
N ASP A 129 21.16 8.29 14.95
CA ASP A 129 21.24 9.25 16.06
C ASP A 129 20.32 8.90 17.26
N GLY A 130 19.51 7.84 17.17
CA GLY A 130 18.55 7.38 18.18
C GLY A 130 17.33 8.29 18.39
N LYS A 131 17.22 9.39 17.64
CA LYS A 131 16.23 10.45 17.91
C LYS A 131 14.89 10.20 17.22
N ARG A 132 14.91 9.48 16.10
CA ARG A 132 13.74 9.28 15.23
C ARG A 132 13.60 7.82 14.85
N ILE A 133 12.49 7.52 14.20
CA ILE A 133 12.13 6.16 13.80
C ILE A 133 11.96 6.09 12.29
N GLU A 134 12.38 4.98 11.70
CA GLU A 134 12.12 4.59 10.33
C GLU A 134 11.10 3.45 10.31
N ASN A 135 10.02 3.64 9.56
CA ASN A 135 9.07 2.57 9.26
C ASN A 135 9.56 1.86 7.99
N ARG A 136 10.11 0.65 8.15
CA ARG A 136 10.84 -0.05 7.10
C ARG A 136 10.15 -1.33 6.64
N GLY A 137 10.18 -1.56 5.33
CA GLY A 137 10.04 -2.88 4.71
C GLY A 137 11.43 -3.45 4.40
N ILE A 138 11.86 -4.49 5.11
CA ILE A 138 13.22 -5.05 5.06
C ILE A 138 13.19 -6.38 4.31
N VAL A 139 13.99 -6.50 3.25
CA VAL A 139 14.23 -7.80 2.60
C VAL A 139 15.07 -8.66 3.53
N TRP A 140 14.52 -9.78 3.98
CA TRP A 140 15.23 -10.77 4.78
C TRP A 140 15.45 -12.04 3.98
N ASP A 141 16.72 -12.36 3.71
CA ASP A 141 17.10 -13.59 3.00
C ASP A 141 17.41 -14.71 4.01
N PRO A 142 16.94 -15.95 3.79
CA PRO A 142 17.17 -17.06 4.72
C PRO A 142 18.64 -17.46 4.88
N LYS A 143 19.51 -17.08 3.95
CA LYS A 143 20.94 -17.39 3.99
C LYS A 143 21.76 -16.19 4.47
N THR A 144 21.49 -15.00 3.93
CA THR A 144 22.32 -13.81 4.20
C THR A 144 21.77 -12.88 5.28
N GLY A 145 20.54 -13.10 5.76
CA GLY A 145 19.91 -12.24 6.75
C GLY A 145 19.29 -10.96 6.15
N PRO A 146 19.13 -9.88 6.93
CA PRO A 146 18.52 -8.64 6.46
C PRO A 146 19.41 -7.93 5.43
N GLY A 147 18.80 -7.40 4.37
CA GLY A 147 19.47 -6.74 3.25
C GLY A 147 18.83 -5.41 2.88
N ASN A 148 18.48 -5.24 1.59
CA ASN A 148 17.86 -4.02 1.08
C ASN A 148 16.56 -3.70 1.82
N TYR A 149 16.26 -2.41 1.96
CA TYR A 149 15.04 -1.96 2.65
C TYR A 149 14.45 -0.71 2.02
N TYR A 150 13.14 -0.59 2.16
CA TYR A 150 12.33 0.57 1.87
C TYR A 150 12.02 1.30 3.17
N VAL A 151 12.00 2.63 3.15
CA VAL A 151 11.54 3.48 4.26
C VAL A 151 10.32 4.22 3.77
N LYS A 152 9.23 4.18 4.55
CA LYS A 152 7.99 4.90 4.25
C LYS A 152 8.26 6.36 3.89
N ARG A 153 7.78 6.79 2.71
CA ARG A 153 8.00 8.12 2.13
C ARG A 153 6.88 9.11 2.47
N HIS A 154 5.73 8.61 2.87
CA HIS A 154 4.61 9.41 3.31
C HIS A 154 4.26 9.03 4.75
N PRO A 155 4.86 9.66 5.77
CA PRO A 155 4.43 9.46 7.15
C PRO A 155 3.07 10.14 7.42
N VAL A 156 2.23 9.54 8.27
CA VAL A 156 0.90 10.05 8.66
C VAL A 156 1.03 11.28 9.56
N PRO A 157 0.46 12.44 9.21
CA PRO A 157 0.41 13.59 10.11
C PRO A 157 -0.37 13.27 11.38
N PHE A 158 0.15 13.72 12.53
CA PHE A 158 -0.39 13.50 13.89
C PHE A 158 -0.38 12.05 14.39
N GLY A 159 -0.08 11.07 13.53
CA GLY A 159 0.10 9.66 13.90
C GLY A 159 1.58 9.26 14.00
N GLU A 160 2.35 9.56 12.96
CA GLU A 160 3.76 9.19 12.83
C GLU A 160 4.71 10.39 12.98
N TYR A 161 4.22 11.60 12.71
CA TYR A 161 4.96 12.83 13.01
C TYR A 161 4.02 13.95 13.44
N LEU A 162 4.55 14.95 14.15
CA LEU A 162 3.78 16.11 14.60
C LEU A 162 4.11 17.38 13.79
N PRO A 163 3.23 17.86 12.90
CA PRO A 163 3.37 19.17 12.29
C PRO A 163 3.50 20.27 13.34
N PHE A 164 4.45 21.20 13.18
CA PHE A 164 4.68 22.29 14.14
C PHE A 164 4.86 21.83 15.61
N ARG A 165 5.58 20.73 15.83
CA ARG A 165 5.82 20.10 17.15
C ARG A 165 6.14 21.10 18.26
N ASP A 166 7.02 22.07 18.01
CA ASP A 166 7.48 23.07 19.00
C ASP A 166 6.38 24.00 19.52
N VAL A 167 5.28 24.13 18.77
CA VAL A 167 4.11 24.95 19.14
C VAL A 167 3.03 24.05 19.73
N LEU A 168 2.69 22.96 19.04
CA LEU A 168 1.56 22.12 19.40
C LEU A 168 1.76 21.37 20.73
N THR A 169 2.98 20.92 21.03
CA THR A 169 3.29 20.23 22.29
C THR A 169 3.16 21.13 23.52
N LYS A 170 3.32 22.45 23.37
CA LYS A 170 3.12 23.42 24.46
C LYS A 170 1.64 23.65 24.79
N LEU A 171 0.76 23.44 23.81
CA LEU A 171 -0.67 23.74 23.91
C LEU A 171 -1.50 22.48 24.22
N ILE A 172 -1.10 21.32 23.68
CA ILE A 172 -1.89 20.09 23.71
C ILE A 172 -1.03 18.95 24.25
N LYS A 173 -1.23 18.60 25.53
CA LYS A 173 -0.52 17.51 26.22
C LYS A 173 -0.71 16.13 25.58
N ARG A 174 -1.82 15.90 24.85
CA ARG A 174 -2.10 14.62 24.19
C ARG A 174 -1.03 14.22 23.15
N PHE A 175 -0.27 15.18 22.63
CA PHE A 175 0.80 14.93 21.67
C PHE A 175 2.07 14.32 22.27
N GLU A 176 2.19 14.24 23.60
CA GLU A 176 3.24 13.46 24.27
C GLU A 176 3.19 11.96 23.89
N ARG A 177 2.05 11.49 23.37
CA ARG A 177 1.86 10.12 22.87
C ARG A 177 2.58 9.83 21.53
N VAL A 178 3.08 10.85 20.84
CA VAL A 178 3.96 10.72 19.67
C VAL A 178 5.35 11.22 20.09
N PRO A 179 6.11 10.44 20.88
CA PRO A 179 7.34 10.94 21.49
C PRO A 179 8.47 11.15 20.48
N ARG A 180 8.49 10.38 19.39
CA ARG A 180 9.47 10.47 18.31
C ARG A 180 8.77 10.61 16.97
N ASP A 181 9.28 11.48 16.12
CA ASP A 181 8.81 11.61 14.74
C ASP A 181 9.41 10.51 13.87
N PHE A 182 8.62 10.03 12.93
CA PHE A 182 9.08 9.13 11.88
C PHE A 182 9.78 9.96 10.81
N VAL A 183 10.90 9.46 10.29
CA VAL A 183 11.55 10.08 9.13
C VAL A 183 10.89 9.64 7.83
N LYS A 184 10.94 10.55 6.85
CA LYS A 184 10.49 10.30 5.49
C LYS A 184 11.60 9.67 4.67
N GLY A 185 11.33 8.51 4.06
CA GLY A 185 12.17 7.92 3.04
C GLY A 185 12.21 8.71 1.73
N ASP A 186 13.23 8.45 0.92
CA ASP A 186 13.50 9.15 -0.35
C ASP A 186 13.55 8.21 -1.57
N ARG A 187 13.84 6.92 -1.38
CA ARG A 187 13.88 5.89 -2.45
C ARG A 187 12.50 5.30 -2.76
N SER A 188 12.31 4.76 -3.97
CA SER A 188 11.11 3.96 -4.28
C SER A 188 11.14 2.59 -3.59
N GLY A 189 9.99 1.96 -3.41
CA GLY A 189 9.87 0.64 -2.78
C GLY A 189 10.19 -0.54 -3.72
N VAL A 190 10.88 -0.29 -4.84
CA VAL A 190 11.25 -1.35 -5.78
C VAL A 190 12.45 -2.13 -5.24
N MET A 191 12.22 -3.36 -4.81
CA MET A 191 13.25 -4.19 -4.15
C MET A 191 13.23 -5.61 -4.68
N LYS A 192 14.41 -6.20 -4.85
CA LYS A 192 14.54 -7.62 -5.22
C LYS A 192 14.39 -8.50 -3.99
N LEU A 193 13.40 -9.39 -4.01
CA LEU A 193 13.09 -10.37 -2.98
C LEU A 193 13.20 -11.78 -3.59
N GLY A 194 14.41 -12.32 -3.61
CA GLY A 194 14.72 -13.58 -4.30
C GLY A 194 14.54 -13.47 -5.83
N PRO A 195 13.72 -14.35 -6.46
CA PRO A 195 13.47 -14.31 -7.90
C PRO A 195 12.42 -13.27 -8.33
N VAL A 196 11.82 -12.55 -7.38
CA VAL A 196 10.72 -11.61 -7.61
C VAL A 196 11.14 -10.21 -7.19
N THR A 197 10.84 -9.22 -8.01
CA THR A 197 10.98 -7.80 -7.63
C THR A 197 9.66 -7.33 -7.07
N VAL A 198 9.62 -6.86 -5.83
CA VAL A 198 8.43 -6.26 -5.23
C VAL A 198 8.42 -4.75 -5.43
N GLY A 199 7.25 -4.18 -5.64
CA GLY A 199 6.97 -2.75 -5.52
C GLY A 199 6.25 -2.49 -4.22
N ASP A 200 6.99 -2.15 -3.17
CA ASP A 200 6.44 -1.97 -1.83
C ASP A 200 5.91 -0.54 -1.61
N VAL A 201 4.81 -0.44 -0.88
CA VAL A 201 4.27 0.79 -0.28
C VAL A 201 3.73 0.45 1.11
N ILE A 202 3.83 1.40 2.03
CA ILE A 202 3.47 1.17 3.42
C ILE A 202 2.20 1.95 3.77
N CYS A 203 1.18 1.19 4.17
CA CYS A 203 -0.04 1.67 4.79
C CYS A 203 -0.85 2.58 3.86
N PHE A 204 -1.15 3.80 4.31
CA PHE A 204 -1.93 4.76 3.54
C PHE A 204 -1.23 5.30 2.28
N GLU A 205 0.05 4.97 2.04
CA GLU A 205 0.75 5.27 0.77
C GLU A 205 0.04 4.67 -0.45
N VAL A 206 -0.73 3.59 -0.29
CA VAL A 206 -1.56 3.01 -1.36
C VAL A 206 -2.60 4.01 -1.91
N ALA A 207 -2.96 5.02 -1.13
CA ALA A 207 -3.87 6.08 -1.54
C ALA A 207 -3.19 7.12 -2.45
N TYR A 208 -1.85 7.17 -2.52
CA TYR A 208 -1.11 8.22 -3.22
C TYR A 208 -0.48 7.74 -4.52
N ASP A 209 -0.86 8.40 -5.61
CA ASP A 209 -0.45 8.02 -6.97
C ASP A 209 1.07 8.04 -7.17
N LYS A 210 1.79 8.93 -6.48
CA LYS A 210 3.24 9.07 -6.65
C LYS A 210 3.97 7.86 -6.08
N GLU A 211 3.63 7.47 -4.86
CA GLU A 211 4.24 6.35 -4.14
C GLU A 211 3.95 5.03 -4.87
N THR A 212 2.70 4.79 -5.28
CA THR A 212 2.34 3.57 -6.02
C THR A 212 2.97 3.51 -7.40
N ARG A 213 3.02 4.63 -8.13
CA ARG A 213 3.65 4.70 -9.47
C ARG A 213 5.16 4.53 -9.43
N ASP A 214 5.84 5.09 -8.43
CA ASP A 214 7.28 4.92 -8.25
C ASP A 214 7.63 3.46 -7.91
N SER A 215 6.70 2.72 -7.27
CA SER A 215 6.83 1.30 -6.93
C SER A 215 6.31 0.33 -8.01
N ALA A 216 5.50 0.80 -8.98
CA ALA A 216 4.94 0.00 -10.08
C ALA A 216 5.96 -0.77 -10.98
N PRO A 217 7.26 -0.42 -11.06
CA PRO A 217 8.25 -1.24 -11.76
C PRO A 217 8.47 -2.65 -11.18
N GLY A 218 8.01 -2.94 -9.96
CA GLY A 218 8.03 -4.29 -9.39
C GLY A 218 7.16 -5.27 -10.18
N ASP A 219 7.46 -6.57 -10.06
CA ASP A 219 6.72 -7.68 -10.66
C ASP A 219 5.33 -7.86 -10.04
N VAL A 220 5.25 -7.59 -8.73
CA VAL A 220 4.04 -7.54 -7.89
C VAL A 220 4.12 -6.31 -7.01
N MET A 221 2.96 -5.78 -6.59
CA MET A 221 2.89 -4.68 -5.65
C MET A 221 2.58 -5.22 -4.25
N VAL A 222 3.22 -4.65 -3.23
CA VAL A 222 3.00 -5.02 -1.84
C VAL A 222 2.48 -3.80 -1.08
N VAL A 223 1.50 -4.02 -0.22
CA VAL A 223 0.97 -3.03 0.71
C VAL A 223 1.13 -3.59 2.11
N GLN A 224 2.20 -3.18 2.80
CA GLN A 224 2.39 -3.51 4.22
C GLN A 224 1.55 -2.54 5.05
N THR A 225 0.62 -2.99 5.89
CA THR A 225 -0.23 -2.07 6.67
C THR A 225 -0.53 -2.57 8.08
N ASN A 226 -0.73 -1.63 9.00
CA ASN A 226 -1.26 -1.88 10.32
C ASN A 226 -2.57 -1.10 10.54
N ASN A 227 -3.70 -1.81 10.57
CA ASN A 227 -5.01 -1.19 10.78
C ASN A 227 -5.55 -1.34 12.21
N ALA A 228 -4.73 -1.68 13.21
CA ALA A 228 -5.21 -1.92 14.58
C ALA A 228 -6.02 -0.74 15.17
N THR A 229 -5.65 0.50 14.85
CA THR A 229 -6.33 1.72 15.32
C THR A 229 -7.60 2.06 14.52
N TYR A 230 -7.81 1.40 13.38
CA TYR A 230 -8.89 1.70 12.44
C TYR A 230 -9.83 0.52 12.19
N GLY A 231 -9.59 -0.63 12.83
CA GLY A 231 -10.41 -1.80 12.59
C GLY A 231 -11.84 -1.65 13.12
N GLU A 232 -12.72 -2.50 12.60
CA GLU A 232 -14.18 -2.41 12.79
C GLU A 232 -14.78 -1.07 12.33
N THR A 233 -14.09 -0.34 11.44
CA THR A 233 -14.59 0.86 10.78
C THR A 233 -14.67 0.67 9.26
N SER A 234 -15.08 1.70 8.52
CA SER A 234 -15.06 1.67 7.05
C SER A 234 -13.65 1.75 6.44
N LEU A 235 -12.61 2.01 7.24
CA LEU A 235 -11.28 2.34 6.72
C LEU A 235 -10.52 1.12 6.17
N PRO A 236 -10.46 -0.07 6.82
CA PRO A 236 -9.82 -1.23 6.23
C PRO A 236 -10.47 -1.66 4.89
N PRO A 237 -11.82 -1.75 4.77
CA PRO A 237 -12.45 -2.01 3.48
C PRO A 237 -12.15 -0.95 2.41
N GLN A 238 -12.06 0.34 2.78
CA GLN A 238 -11.66 1.40 1.86
C GLN A 238 -10.22 1.23 1.36
N GLN A 239 -9.29 0.85 2.24
CA GLN A 239 -7.92 0.57 1.84
C GLN A 239 -7.84 -0.61 0.86
N ILE A 240 -8.63 -1.67 1.09
CA ILE A 240 -8.76 -2.77 0.12
C ILE A 240 -9.30 -2.29 -1.23
N ALA A 241 -10.31 -1.41 -1.23
CA ALA A 241 -10.82 -0.84 -2.47
C ALA A 241 -9.74 -0.01 -3.22
N MET A 242 -8.93 0.76 -2.50
CA MET A 242 -7.78 1.46 -3.07
C MET A 242 -6.75 0.48 -3.65
N SER A 243 -6.39 -0.57 -2.91
CA SER A 243 -5.49 -1.63 -3.40
C SER A 243 -5.99 -2.30 -4.68
N ARG A 244 -7.31 -2.53 -4.81
CA ARG A 244 -7.92 -3.04 -6.05
C ARG A 244 -7.80 -2.07 -7.20
N LEU A 245 -7.98 -0.77 -6.96
CA LEU A 245 -7.75 0.25 -7.98
C LEU A 245 -6.28 0.26 -8.44
N ARG A 246 -5.32 0.19 -7.51
CA ARG A 246 -3.88 0.13 -7.83
C ARG A 246 -3.50 -1.12 -8.61
N ALA A 247 -4.15 -2.25 -8.32
CA ALA A 247 -3.97 -3.49 -9.08
C ALA A 247 -4.32 -3.29 -10.56
N VAL A 248 -5.47 -2.66 -10.84
CA VAL A 248 -5.94 -2.35 -12.19
C VAL A 248 -5.07 -1.29 -12.87
N GLU A 249 -4.75 -0.21 -12.15
CA GLU A 249 -3.98 0.92 -12.68
C GLU A 249 -2.60 0.49 -13.16
N HIS A 250 -1.87 -0.26 -12.34
CA HIS A 250 -0.51 -0.70 -12.63
C HIS A 250 -0.45 -2.08 -13.29
N GLY A 251 -1.61 -2.74 -13.42
CA GLY A 251 -1.70 -4.12 -13.91
C GLY A 251 -0.78 -5.03 -13.09
N ARG A 252 -0.83 -4.95 -11.77
CA ARG A 252 -0.02 -5.79 -10.87
C ARG A 252 -0.93 -6.58 -9.96
N ALA A 253 -0.52 -7.79 -9.62
CA ALA A 253 -1.08 -8.41 -8.44
C ALA A 253 -0.67 -7.58 -7.22
N VAL A 254 -1.62 -7.32 -6.31
CA VAL A 254 -1.38 -6.55 -5.09
C VAL A 254 -1.51 -7.48 -3.89
N LEU A 255 -0.47 -7.52 -3.07
CA LEU A 255 -0.38 -8.31 -1.85
C LEU A 255 -0.55 -7.36 -0.66
N VAL A 256 -1.73 -7.36 -0.05
CA VAL A 256 -2.02 -6.55 1.12
C VAL A 256 -1.74 -7.39 2.35
N ALA A 257 -0.69 -7.06 3.10
CA ALA A 257 -0.36 -7.69 4.38
C ALA A 257 -0.76 -6.74 5.50
N ALA A 258 -1.80 -7.11 6.24
CA ALA A 258 -2.31 -6.34 7.37
C ALA A 258 -1.96 -7.03 8.70
N THR A 259 -1.52 -6.26 9.70
CA THR A 259 -1.23 -6.80 11.05
C THR A 259 -2.48 -7.35 11.70
N SER A 260 -3.57 -6.58 11.71
CA SER A 260 -4.86 -6.93 12.32
C SER A 260 -6.08 -6.48 11.50
N GLY A 261 -5.84 -5.86 10.34
CA GLY A 261 -6.89 -5.46 9.40
C GLY A 261 -7.25 -6.58 8.43
N ILE A 262 -7.61 -6.19 7.20
CA ILE A 262 -7.89 -7.13 6.11
C ILE A 262 -6.60 -7.33 5.32
N SER A 263 -6.06 -8.55 5.37
CA SER A 263 -5.04 -8.98 4.42
C SER A 263 -5.71 -9.54 3.17
N ALA A 264 -5.14 -9.31 2.00
CA ALA A 264 -5.74 -9.73 0.75
C ALA A 264 -4.70 -10.01 -0.33
N ILE A 265 -5.08 -10.84 -1.30
CA ILE A 265 -4.38 -11.04 -2.57
C ILE A 265 -5.32 -10.60 -3.68
N VAL A 266 -4.92 -9.59 -4.44
CA VAL A 266 -5.72 -9.01 -5.52
C VAL A 266 -5.06 -9.28 -6.87
N ALA A 267 -5.81 -9.75 -7.84
CA ALA A 267 -5.36 -9.97 -9.21
C ALA A 267 -5.17 -8.63 -9.99
N PRO A 268 -4.40 -8.61 -11.08
CA PRO A 268 -4.18 -7.39 -11.89
C PRO A 268 -5.43 -6.75 -12.50
N ASP A 269 -6.56 -7.46 -12.56
CA ASP A 269 -7.87 -6.95 -12.99
C ASP A 269 -8.72 -6.43 -11.82
N GLY A 270 -8.17 -6.39 -10.61
CA GLY A 270 -8.86 -5.96 -9.40
C GLY A 270 -9.77 -7.04 -8.80
N ARG A 271 -9.78 -8.27 -9.33
CA ARG A 271 -10.50 -9.40 -8.73
C ARG A 271 -9.83 -9.84 -7.43
N MET A 272 -10.63 -10.11 -6.40
CA MET A 272 -10.14 -10.70 -5.16
C MET A 272 -9.76 -12.17 -5.37
N ILE A 273 -8.53 -12.55 -5.02
CA ILE A 273 -8.06 -13.94 -5.04
C ILE A 273 -8.25 -14.57 -3.65
N ALA A 274 -7.85 -13.85 -2.61
CA ALA A 274 -7.97 -14.27 -1.22
C ALA A 274 -8.14 -13.04 -0.32
N GLU A 275 -8.85 -13.21 0.79
CA GLU A 275 -9.13 -12.14 1.76
C GLU A 275 -9.26 -12.75 3.16
N SER A 276 -8.67 -12.12 4.17
CA SER A 276 -8.83 -12.49 5.59
C SER A 276 -9.94 -11.67 6.25
N ARG A 277 -10.30 -12.06 7.48
CA ARG A 277 -11.10 -11.20 8.36
C ARG A 277 -10.17 -10.30 9.18
N GLU A 278 -10.71 -9.20 9.68
CA GLU A 278 -10.05 -8.39 10.69
C GLU A 278 -9.89 -9.16 12.01
N PHE A 279 -8.86 -8.81 12.77
CA PHE A 279 -8.60 -9.30 14.12
C PHE A 279 -8.54 -10.81 14.30
N VAL A 280 -8.14 -11.54 13.25
CA VAL A 280 -7.85 -12.98 13.31
C VAL A 280 -6.50 -13.27 12.67
N PRO A 281 -5.69 -14.21 13.20
CA PRO A 281 -4.53 -14.69 12.49
C PRO A 281 -4.94 -15.35 11.16
N ALA A 282 -4.18 -15.11 10.10
CA ALA A 282 -4.47 -15.67 8.78
C ALA A 282 -3.20 -15.92 7.96
N LEU A 283 -3.27 -16.94 7.11
CA LEU A 283 -2.26 -17.29 6.12
C LEU A 283 -2.95 -17.38 4.76
N GLN A 284 -2.43 -16.67 3.77
CA GLN A 284 -2.94 -16.70 2.41
C GLN A 284 -1.81 -17.09 1.48
N VAL A 285 -1.96 -18.22 0.77
CA VAL A 285 -1.00 -18.70 -0.23
C VAL A 285 -1.70 -18.80 -1.57
N ALA A 286 -1.16 -18.14 -2.59
CA ALA A 286 -1.75 -18.17 -3.93
C ALA A 286 -0.69 -18.00 -5.02
N ALA A 287 -0.99 -18.53 -6.21
CA ALA A 287 -0.24 -18.20 -7.42
C ALA A 287 -0.78 -16.89 -8.02
N VAL A 288 0.09 -15.92 -8.25
CA VAL A 288 -0.24 -14.62 -8.85
C VAL A 288 0.62 -14.37 -10.09
N PRO A 289 0.12 -13.62 -11.09
CA PRO A 289 0.92 -13.26 -12.24
C PRO A 289 1.93 -12.16 -11.88
N ALA A 290 3.22 -12.48 -11.99
CA ALA A 290 4.32 -11.51 -11.99
C ALA A 290 4.41 -10.83 -13.36
N ARG A 291 4.34 -9.49 -13.37
CA ARG A 291 4.27 -8.69 -14.61
C ARG A 291 5.27 -7.54 -14.58
N THR A 292 5.96 -7.33 -15.70
CA THR A 292 6.96 -6.25 -15.84
C THR A 292 6.52 -5.13 -16.78
N SER A 293 5.55 -5.39 -17.66
CA SER A 293 5.06 -4.40 -18.64
C SER A 293 4.30 -3.24 -17.97
N ARG A 294 4.48 -2.02 -18.48
CA ARG A 294 3.73 -0.83 -18.03
C ARG A 294 2.36 -0.72 -18.71
N THR A 295 1.33 -0.35 -17.95
CA THR A 295 -0.02 -0.09 -18.49
C THR A 295 -0.06 1.25 -19.25
N ILE A 296 -1.20 1.54 -19.89
CA ILE A 296 -1.44 2.88 -20.47
C ILE A 296 -1.51 3.93 -19.36
N ALA A 297 -2.12 3.61 -18.22
CA ALA A 297 -2.18 4.50 -17.05
C ALA A 297 -0.77 4.81 -16.50
N ASP A 298 0.13 3.83 -16.46
CA ASP A 298 1.55 4.04 -16.09
C ASP A 298 2.27 4.98 -17.05
N ARG A 299 1.99 4.87 -18.36
CA ARG A 299 2.63 5.68 -19.40
C ARG A 299 2.13 7.12 -19.43
N LEU A 300 0.82 7.33 -19.29
CA LEU A 300 0.21 8.66 -19.39
C LEU A 300 0.26 9.42 -18.06
N GLY A 301 0.27 8.73 -16.92
CA GLY A 301 0.23 9.38 -15.62
C GLY A 301 -0.96 10.32 -15.47
N ALA A 302 -0.73 11.47 -14.83
CA ALA A 302 -1.76 12.48 -14.61
C ALA A 302 -2.11 13.32 -15.85
N LEU A 303 -1.50 13.04 -17.02
CA LEU A 303 -1.76 13.84 -18.24
C LEU A 303 -3.25 13.92 -18.62
N PRO A 304 -4.04 12.82 -18.60
CA PRO A 304 -5.46 12.90 -18.93
C PRO A 304 -6.25 13.77 -17.94
N GLU A 305 -5.92 13.69 -16.64
CA GLU A 305 -6.55 14.50 -15.59
C GLU A 305 -6.27 16.00 -15.79
N TRP A 306 -5.01 16.36 -16.05
CA TRP A 306 -4.63 17.74 -16.33
C TRP A 306 -5.29 18.27 -17.60
N ALA A 307 -5.34 17.46 -18.67
CA ALA A 307 -6.01 17.84 -19.91
C ALA A 307 -7.51 18.12 -19.71
N LEU A 308 -8.20 17.23 -18.97
CA LEU A 308 -9.61 17.39 -18.64
C LEU A 308 -9.85 18.62 -17.73
N THR A 309 -8.97 18.85 -16.75
CA THR A 309 -9.05 19.99 -15.85
C THR A 309 -8.89 21.31 -16.60
N VAL A 310 -7.87 21.43 -17.47
CA VAL A 310 -7.66 22.62 -18.29
C VAL A 310 -8.83 22.83 -19.26
N ALA A 311 -9.35 21.78 -19.88
CA ALA A 311 -10.51 21.87 -20.76
C ALA A 311 -11.77 22.35 -20.01
N ALA A 312 -12.00 21.84 -18.79
CA ALA A 312 -13.11 22.26 -17.94
C ALA A 312 -12.99 23.74 -17.54
N LEU A 313 -11.80 24.18 -17.12
CA LEU A 313 -11.54 25.59 -16.79
C LEU A 313 -11.73 26.51 -18.00
N ALA A 314 -11.26 26.11 -19.18
CA ALA A 314 -11.47 26.86 -20.41
C ALA A 314 -12.95 26.96 -20.78
N ALA A 315 -13.72 25.89 -20.59
CA ALA A 315 -15.18 25.88 -20.82
C ALA A 315 -15.91 26.83 -19.85
N VAL A 316 -15.55 26.83 -18.56
CA VAL A 316 -16.10 27.76 -17.57
C VAL A 316 -15.77 29.21 -17.94
N ALA A 317 -14.52 29.49 -18.30
CA ALA A 317 -14.10 30.84 -18.72
C ALA A 317 -14.86 31.31 -19.97
N ALA A 318 -15.03 30.43 -20.96
CA ALA A 318 -15.79 30.71 -22.18
C ALA A 318 -17.29 30.94 -21.93
N ALA A 319 -17.88 30.28 -20.93
CA ALA A 319 -19.27 30.49 -20.55
C ALA A 319 -19.49 31.83 -19.81
N LEU A 320 -18.53 32.25 -18.98
CA LEU A 320 -18.60 33.50 -18.22
C LEU A 320 -18.25 34.75 -19.05
N GLY A 321 -17.45 34.61 -20.11
CA GLY A 321 -17.02 35.71 -20.99
C GLY A 321 -18.18 36.48 -21.69
N PRO A 322 -19.13 35.79 -22.35
CA PRO A 322 -20.30 36.41 -22.99
C PRO A 322 -21.27 37.07 -22.01
N ALA A 323 -21.38 36.56 -20.78
CA ALA A 323 -22.22 37.14 -19.72
C ALA A 323 -21.71 38.51 -19.26
N ARG A 324 -20.38 38.73 -19.29
CA ARG A 324 -19.77 40.04 -19.03
C ARG A 324 -19.89 41.01 -20.22
N ARG A 325 -19.80 40.52 -21.46
CA ARG A 325 -19.96 41.36 -22.67
C ARG A 325 -21.40 41.81 -22.94
N ARG A 326 -22.42 41.15 -22.37
CA ARG A 326 -23.83 41.57 -22.46
C ARG A 326 -24.29 42.51 -21.34
N ARG A 327 -23.45 42.74 -20.31
CA ARG A 327 -23.72 43.66 -19.19
C ARG A 327 -22.98 45.00 -19.31
N ARG A 328 -22.18 45.19 -20.36
CA ARG A 328 -21.64 46.48 -20.82
C ARG A 328 -22.32 46.83 -22.13
#